data_AF-A0A847J337-F1
#
_entry.id   AF-A0A847J337-F1
#
_cell.length_a   1.000
_cell.length_b   1.000
_cell.length_c   1.000
_cell.angle_alpha   90.00
_cell.angle_beta   90.00
_cell.angle_gamma   90.00
#
_symmetry.space_group_name_H-M   'P 1'
#
loop_
_entity.id
_entity.type
_entity.pdbx_description
1 polymer ?
#
loop_
_entity_poly.entity_id
_entity_poly.type
_entity_poly.pdbx_seq_one_letter_code
_entity_poly.pdbx_strand_id
1 'polypeptide(L)'
;MKQKIVIYNEQADKFVSVTVGQLLDKEWVIKDIPQLQELDLSYTVEQNVEKEIVKVLTTDTFSVIIADDRVKSLTYNEWESYRVGQAYAGIENLLSNQSEKIKVLFKQFTQDMQDKYAGQASWVKIYNNLIENIKEG
;
A
#
# COMPACT_ATOMS: atom_id res chain seq x y z
N MET A 1 22.98 0.51 7.16
CA MET A 1 22.27 -0.29 6.13
C MET A 1 21.69 0.65 5.07
N LYS A 2 21.54 0.23 3.82
CA LYS A 2 20.82 0.98 2.77
C LYS A 2 19.68 0.11 2.24
N GLN A 3 18.50 0.68 2.04
CA GLN A 3 17.35 -0.01 1.45
C GLN A 3 16.55 0.94 0.56
N LYS A 4 15.87 0.40 -0.46
CA LYS A 4 14.89 1.14 -1.24
C LYS A 4 13.51 0.94 -0.63
N ILE A 5 12.75 2.02 -0.49
CA ILE A 5 11.38 2.00 -0.01
C ILE A 5 10.48 2.78 -0.96
N VAL A 6 9.19 2.49 -0.94
CA VAL A 6 8.17 3.27 -1.65
C VAL A 6 7.65 4.37 -0.72
N ILE A 7 7.59 5.61 -1.18
CA ILE A 7 6.79 6.65 -0.52
C ILE A 7 5.54 6.84 -1.36
N TYR A 8 4.36 6.72 -0.75
CA TYR A 8 3.08 6.81 -1.43
C TYR A 8 2.26 7.94 -0.83
N ASN A 9 1.77 8.83 -1.69
CA ASN A 9 0.81 9.87 -1.35
C ASN A 9 -0.58 9.40 -1.76
N GLU A 10 -1.41 9.08 -0.76
CA GLU A 10 -2.74 8.49 -0.97
C GLU A 10 -3.68 9.45 -1.72
N GLN A 11 -3.61 10.74 -1.43
CA GLN A 11 -4.58 11.70 -1.96
C GLN A 11 -4.37 12.03 -3.45
N ALA A 12 -3.12 12.03 -3.96
CA ALA A 12 -2.87 12.18 -5.40
C ALA A 12 -2.71 10.85 -6.14
N ASP A 13 -2.74 9.71 -5.43
CA ASP A 13 -2.38 8.39 -5.98
C ASP A 13 -1.03 8.43 -6.72
N LYS A 14 -0.01 9.02 -6.07
CA LYS A 14 1.36 9.12 -6.59
C LYS A 14 2.33 8.41 -5.66
N PHE A 15 3.33 7.75 -6.23
CA PHE A 15 4.41 7.14 -5.46
C PHE A 15 5.77 7.37 -6.09
N VAL A 16 6.79 7.36 -5.25
CA VAL A 16 8.20 7.38 -5.64
C VAL A 16 8.96 6.30 -4.89
N SER A 17 10.06 5.81 -5.48
CA SER A 17 10.96 4.87 -4.82
C SER A 17 12.23 5.58 -4.40
N VAL A 18 12.45 5.73 -3.09
CA VAL A 18 13.62 6.42 -2.54
C VAL A 18 14.56 5.45 -1.86
N THR A 19 15.85 5.77 -1.88
CA THR A 19 16.87 5.09 -1.08
C THR A 19 16.92 5.74 0.30
N VAL A 20 16.78 4.93 1.34
CA VAL A 20 17.04 5.32 2.73
C VAL A 20 18.27 4.61 3.26
N GLY A 21 18.95 5.24 4.20
CA GLY A 21 20.08 4.63 4.88
C GLY A 21 20.08 4.96 6.37
N GLN A 22 20.73 4.11 7.14
CA GLN A 22 20.89 4.31 8.57
C GLN A 22 22.31 4.85 8.86
N LEU A 23 22.39 5.97 9.56
CA LEU A 23 23.62 6.55 10.09
C LEU A 23 24.12 5.74 11.31
N LEU A 24 25.35 6.03 11.76
CA LEU A 24 26.03 5.28 12.83
C LEU A 24 25.29 5.35 14.19
N ASP A 25 24.46 6.37 14.38
CA ASP A 25 23.61 6.65 15.54
C ASP A 25 22.20 6.03 15.46
N LYS A 26 21.97 5.17 14.46
CA LYS A 26 20.67 4.55 14.14
C LYS A 26 19.62 5.49 13.55
N GLU A 27 19.95 6.75 13.29
CA GLU A 27 19.05 7.68 12.62
C GLU A 27 18.90 7.31 11.13
N TRP A 28 17.66 7.30 10.64
CA TRP A 28 17.39 7.10 9.22
C TRP A 28 17.53 8.41 8.46
N VAL A 29 18.03 8.32 7.23
CA VAL A 29 18.12 9.46 6.30
C VAL A 29 17.62 9.06 4.93
N ILE A 30 16.89 9.97 4.29
CA ILE A 30 16.47 9.85 2.89
C ILE A 30 17.62 10.37 2.02
N LYS A 31 18.06 9.57 1.03
CA LYS A 31 19.14 9.96 0.11
C LYS A 31 18.63 10.69 -1.13
N ASP A 32 17.40 10.41 -1.52
CA ASP A 32 16.79 10.88 -2.77
C ASP A 32 15.72 11.94 -2.51
N ILE A 33 15.97 12.89 -1.59
CA ILE A 33 15.01 13.94 -1.17
C ILE A 33 14.37 14.68 -2.36
N PRO A 34 15.11 15.06 -3.44
CA PRO A 34 14.49 15.75 -4.58
C PRO A 34 13.34 14.97 -5.25
N GLN A 35 13.34 13.64 -5.19
CA GLN A 35 12.27 12.82 -5.78
C GLN A 35 10.93 12.99 -5.05
N LEU A 36 10.94 13.41 -3.77
CA LEU A 36 9.70 13.64 -3.03
C LEU A 36 8.84 14.75 -3.64
N GLN A 37 9.41 15.61 -4.49
CA GLN A 37 8.66 16.65 -5.22
C GLN A 37 7.63 16.06 -6.19
N GLU A 38 7.85 14.84 -6.70
CA GLU A 38 6.92 14.17 -7.62
C GLU A 38 5.64 13.70 -6.92
N LEU A 39 5.64 13.60 -5.59
CA LEU A 39 4.51 13.14 -4.80
C LEU A 39 3.37 14.16 -4.70
N ASP A 40 3.55 15.38 -5.20
CA ASP A 40 2.53 16.43 -5.14
C ASP A 40 2.03 16.66 -3.71
N LEU A 41 2.93 16.98 -2.80
CA LEU A 41 2.62 17.14 -1.36
C LEU A 41 1.97 18.50 -1.05
N SER A 42 1.31 19.10 -2.04
CA SER A 42 0.79 20.46 -1.99
C SER A 42 -0.37 20.64 -0.99
N TYR A 43 -0.95 19.53 -0.50
CA TYR A 43 -2.21 19.52 0.25
C TYR A 43 -2.13 19.01 1.70
N THR A 44 -1.04 18.37 2.16
CA THR A 44 -1.08 17.65 3.45
C THR A 44 0.17 17.69 4.34
N VAL A 45 1.29 18.30 3.97
CA VAL A 45 2.43 18.26 4.89
C VAL A 45 3.07 19.61 5.10
N GLU A 46 3.05 20.01 6.38
CA GLU A 46 3.85 21.07 6.96
C GLU A 46 5.28 21.08 6.39
N GLN A 47 5.94 22.23 6.51
CA GLN A 47 7.39 22.31 6.35
C GLN A 47 8.02 21.17 7.18
N ASN A 48 8.57 20.12 6.52
CA ASN A 48 9.27 18.93 7.09
C ASN A 48 8.65 17.52 6.88
N VAL A 49 7.91 17.24 5.79
CA VAL A 49 7.48 15.86 5.43
C VAL A 49 8.59 14.80 5.53
N GLU A 50 9.81 15.14 5.13
CA GLU A 50 10.97 14.26 5.23
C GLU A 50 11.20 13.79 6.67
N LYS A 51 11.06 14.68 7.66
CA LYS A 51 11.25 14.33 9.08
C LYS A 51 10.18 13.38 9.56
N GLU A 52 8.93 13.57 9.14
CA GLU A 52 7.84 12.66 9.50
C GLU A 52 8.02 11.29 8.86
N ILE A 53 8.48 11.23 7.61
CA ILE A 53 8.86 9.97 6.96
C ILE A 53 9.95 9.27 7.78
N VAL A 54 11.04 9.98 8.09
CA VAL A 54 12.18 9.42 8.84
C VAL A 54 11.77 8.87 10.22
N LYS A 55 10.87 9.56 10.93
CA LYS A 55 10.38 9.14 12.27
C LYS A 55 9.69 7.77 12.27
N VAL A 56 9.06 7.38 11.16
CA VAL A 56 8.32 6.12 11.08
C VAL A 56 9.12 4.99 10.45
N LEU A 57 10.33 5.24 9.96
CA LEU A 57 11.18 4.23 9.34
C LEU A 57 11.67 3.20 10.35
N THR A 58 11.57 1.93 9.96
CA THR A 58 12.13 0.78 10.66
C THR A 58 12.91 -0.08 9.68
N THR A 59 13.57 -1.12 10.18
CA THR A 59 14.33 -2.06 9.34
C THR A 59 13.44 -2.85 8.39
N ASP A 60 12.16 -3.01 8.70
CA ASP A 60 11.21 -3.81 7.92
C ASP A 60 10.31 -2.93 7.03
N THR A 61 10.53 -1.61 7.03
CA THR A 61 9.80 -0.69 6.17
C THR A 61 10.02 -1.05 4.70
N PHE A 62 8.92 -1.39 4.03
CA PHE A 62 8.85 -1.50 2.58
C PHE A 62 8.28 -0.23 1.95
N SER A 63 7.25 0.35 2.58
CA SER A 63 6.63 1.58 2.11
C SER A 63 6.29 2.53 3.24
N VAL A 64 6.16 3.82 2.93
CA VAL A 64 5.57 4.83 3.80
C VAL A 64 4.39 5.46 3.08
N ILE A 65 3.24 5.48 3.72
CA ILE A 65 2.02 6.11 3.24
C ILE A 65 1.88 7.48 3.88
N ILE A 66 1.54 8.47 3.06
CA ILE A 66 1.14 9.83 3.44
C ILE A 66 -0.34 9.96 3.10
N ALA A 67 -1.18 10.06 4.13
CA ALA A 67 -2.62 10.14 4.01
C ALA A 67 -3.17 11.16 5.00
N ASP A 68 -3.81 12.22 4.51
CA ASP A 68 -4.25 13.36 5.32
C ASP A 68 -3.11 13.84 6.24
N ASP A 69 -3.31 13.79 7.56
CA ASP A 69 -2.33 14.19 8.59
C ASP A 69 -1.50 13.01 9.15
N ARG A 70 -1.47 11.87 8.44
CA ARG A 70 -0.82 10.64 8.93
C ARG A 70 0.27 10.18 7.99
N VAL A 71 1.44 9.92 8.57
CA VAL A 71 2.55 9.24 7.94
C VAL A 71 2.72 7.88 8.61
N LYS A 72 2.69 6.79 7.84
CA LYS A 72 2.76 5.43 8.37
C LYS A 72 3.72 4.57 7.56
N SER A 73 4.64 3.89 8.23
CA SER A 73 5.44 2.83 7.63
C SER A 73 4.65 1.53 7.56
N LEU A 74 4.75 0.82 6.44
CA LEU A 74 4.23 -0.51 6.23
C LEU A 74 5.35 -1.47 5.79
N THR A 75 5.26 -2.71 6.27
CA THR A 75 5.97 -3.85 5.68
C THR A 75 5.44 -4.17 4.28
N TYR A 76 6.13 -5.03 3.54
CA TYR A 76 5.70 -5.44 2.20
C TYR A 76 4.29 -6.03 2.19
N ASN A 77 3.99 -6.92 3.14
CA ASN A 77 2.69 -7.57 3.24
C ASN A 77 1.57 -6.58 3.59
N GLU A 78 1.82 -5.66 4.51
CA GLU A 78 0.85 -4.62 4.87
C GLU A 78 0.59 -3.69 3.68
N TRP A 79 1.63 -3.32 2.92
CA TRP A 79 1.51 -2.51 1.71
C TRP A 79 0.63 -3.17 0.65
N GLU A 80 0.91 -4.42 0.34
CA GLU A 80 0.16 -5.16 -0.68
C GLU A 80 -1.30 -5.38 -0.25
N SER A 81 -1.54 -5.72 1.02
CA SER A 81 -2.90 -5.84 1.58
C SER A 81 -3.69 -4.53 1.48
N TYR A 82 -3.02 -3.41 1.78
CA TYR A 82 -3.60 -2.08 1.65
C TYR A 82 -3.92 -1.71 0.19
N ARG A 83 -3.00 -1.95 -0.75
CA ARG A 83 -3.21 -1.65 -2.18
C ARG A 83 -4.30 -2.50 -2.82
N VAL A 84 -4.44 -3.76 -2.42
CA VAL A 84 -5.56 -4.61 -2.83
C VAL A 84 -6.90 -3.99 -2.39
N GLY A 85 -6.99 -3.52 -1.14
CA GLY A 85 -8.18 -2.83 -0.63
C GLY A 85 -8.49 -1.53 -1.38
N GLN A 86 -7.48 -0.69 -1.63
CA GLN A 86 -7.65 0.53 -2.40
C GLN A 86 -8.09 0.26 -3.85
N ALA A 87 -7.51 -0.74 -4.51
CA ALA A 87 -7.88 -1.12 -5.86
C ALA A 87 -9.36 -1.54 -5.93
N TYR A 88 -9.83 -2.30 -4.94
CA TYR A 88 -11.24 -2.67 -4.83
C TYR A 88 -12.14 -1.45 -4.64
N ALA A 89 -11.81 -0.56 -3.69
CA ALA A 89 -12.56 0.69 -3.45
C ALA A 89 -12.66 1.55 -4.72
N GLY A 90 -11.56 1.65 -5.48
CA GLY A 90 -11.51 2.41 -6.74
C GLY A 90 -12.42 1.88 -7.85
N ILE A 91 -12.79 0.60 -7.80
CA ILE A 91 -13.67 -0.03 -8.80
C ILE A 91 -15.12 -0.22 -8.30
N GLU A 92 -15.45 0.11 -7.06
CA GLU A 92 -16.80 -0.12 -6.51
C GLU A 92 -17.90 0.52 -7.36
N ASN A 93 -17.66 1.73 -7.88
CA ASN A 93 -18.57 2.41 -8.79
C ASN A 93 -18.76 1.67 -10.12
N LEU A 94 -17.71 1.03 -10.65
CA LEU A 94 -17.79 0.20 -11.86
C LEU A 94 -18.57 -1.09 -11.59
N LEU A 95 -18.42 -1.64 -10.38
CA LEU A 95 -19.13 -2.84 -9.94
C LEU A 95 -20.62 -2.58 -9.69
N SER A 96 -21.04 -1.35 -9.40
CA SER A 96 -22.44 -1.00 -9.08
C SER A 96 -23.45 -1.48 -10.13
N ASN A 97 -23.09 -1.41 -11.41
CA ASN A 97 -23.91 -1.80 -12.57
C ASN A 97 -23.74 -3.28 -12.98
N GLN A 98 -22.91 -4.04 -12.28
CA GLN A 98 -22.69 -5.46 -12.56
C GLN A 98 -23.70 -6.33 -11.81
N SER A 99 -23.77 -7.61 -12.20
CA SER A 99 -24.58 -8.60 -11.49
C SER A 99 -24.06 -8.81 -10.07
N GLU A 100 -24.96 -9.21 -9.16
CA GLU A 100 -24.59 -9.51 -7.77
C GLU A 100 -23.49 -10.56 -7.68
N LYS A 101 -23.50 -11.54 -8.58
CA LYS A 101 -22.44 -12.56 -8.70
C LYS A 101 -21.07 -11.94 -8.90
N ILE A 102 -20.93 -10.99 -9.82
CA ILE A 102 -19.65 -10.32 -10.10
C ILE A 102 -19.21 -9.49 -8.88
N LYS A 103 -20.14 -8.77 -8.24
CA LYS A 103 -19.83 -8.01 -7.01
C LYS A 103 -19.28 -8.91 -5.90
N VAL A 104 -19.95 -10.03 -5.64
CA VAL A 104 -19.51 -11.03 -4.63
C VAL A 104 -18.14 -11.60 -5.00
N LEU A 105 -17.92 -11.97 -6.26
CA LEU A 105 -16.63 -12.51 -6.71
C LEU A 105 -15.48 -11.54 -6.47
N PHE A 106 -15.62 -10.28 -6.88
CA PHE A 106 -14.57 -9.27 -6.67
C PHE A 106 -14.35 -9.00 -5.18
N LYS A 107 -15.41 -8.92 -4.37
CA LYS A 107 -15.29 -8.72 -2.93
C LYS A 107 -14.56 -9.88 -2.25
N GLN A 108 -14.94 -11.12 -2.55
CA GLN A 108 -14.32 -12.30 -1.97
C GLN A 108 -12.86 -12.45 -2.43
N PHE A 109 -12.57 -12.20 -3.70
CA PHE A 109 -11.21 -12.21 -4.22
C PHE A 109 -10.32 -11.19 -3.50
N THR A 110 -10.81 -9.97 -3.29
CA THR A 110 -10.12 -8.93 -2.52
C THR A 110 -9.83 -9.41 -1.09
N GLN A 111 -10.81 -9.99 -0.40
CA GLN A 111 -10.62 -10.53 0.95
C GLN A 111 -9.57 -11.65 0.97
N ASP A 112 -9.66 -12.61 0.05
CA ASP A 112 -8.72 -13.74 0.00
C ASP A 112 -7.28 -13.27 -0.28
N MET A 113 -7.12 -12.21 -1.07
CA MET A 113 -5.82 -11.57 -1.32
C MET A 113 -5.29 -10.86 -0.06
N GLN A 114 -6.13 -10.19 0.72
CA GLN A 114 -5.73 -9.60 2.00
C GLN A 114 -5.35 -10.68 3.02
N ASP A 115 -6.11 -11.77 3.11
CA ASP A 115 -5.80 -12.93 3.95
C ASP A 115 -4.47 -13.56 3.55
N LYS A 116 -4.17 -13.63 2.26
CA LYS A 116 -2.88 -14.11 1.74
C LYS A 116 -1.72 -13.27 2.27
N TYR A 117 -1.82 -11.94 2.19
CA TYR A 117 -0.76 -11.07 2.70
C TYR A 117 -0.68 -11.06 4.24
N ALA A 118 -1.77 -11.40 4.93
CA ALA A 118 -1.76 -11.70 6.37
C ALA A 118 -1.18 -13.09 6.72
N GLY A 119 -0.79 -13.91 5.73
CA GLY A 119 -0.28 -15.28 5.94
C GLY A 119 -1.36 -16.32 6.25
N GLN A 120 -2.64 -16.01 5.98
CA GLN A 120 -3.80 -16.83 6.32
C GLN A 120 -4.38 -17.60 5.12
N ALA A 121 -3.94 -17.27 3.90
CA ALA A 121 -4.34 -17.95 2.67
C ALA A 121 -3.15 -18.21 1.73
N SER A 122 -3.19 -19.35 1.04
CA SER A 122 -2.24 -19.68 -0.04
C SER A 122 -2.81 -19.28 -1.40
N TRP A 123 -1.94 -19.15 -2.40
CA TRP A 123 -2.38 -18.96 -3.79
C TRP A 123 -3.34 -20.05 -4.26
N VAL A 124 -3.07 -21.32 -3.89
CA VAL A 124 -3.93 -22.45 -4.25
C VAL A 124 -5.34 -22.29 -3.67
N LYS A 125 -5.44 -21.85 -2.40
CA LYS A 125 -6.75 -21.58 -1.77
C LYS A 125 -7.51 -20.49 -2.52
N ILE A 126 -6.84 -19.38 -2.85
CA ILE A 126 -7.46 -18.27 -3.61
C ILE A 126 -8.00 -18.78 -4.96
N TYR A 127 -7.22 -19.54 -5.72
CA TYR A 127 -7.66 -20.07 -7.01
C TYR A 127 -8.82 -21.06 -6.88
N ASN A 128 -8.81 -21.91 -5.86
CA ASN A 128 -9.93 -22.83 -5.60
C ASN A 128 -11.22 -22.06 -5.29
N ASN A 129 -11.15 -21.09 -4.38
CA ASN A 129 -12.29 -20.21 -4.04
C ASN A 129 -12.82 -19.49 -5.29
N LEU A 130 -11.93 -18.99 -6.16
CA LEU A 130 -12.32 -18.33 -7.40
C LEU A 130 -13.06 -19.28 -8.36
N ILE A 131 -12.56 -20.51 -8.52
CA ILE A 131 -13.20 -21.53 -9.36
C ILE A 131 -14.57 -21.91 -8.81
N GLU A 132 -14.71 -22.07 -7.49
CA GLU A 132 -15.99 -22.37 -6.82
C GLU A 132 -17.00 -21.24 -7.04
N ASN A 133 -16.61 -19.99 -6.80
CA ASN A 133 -17.46 -18.81 -7.03
C ASN A 133 -17.92 -18.66 -8.49
N ILE A 134 -17.10 -19.07 -9.46
CA ILE A 134 -17.48 -19.06 -10.88
C ILE A 134 -18.53 -20.15 -11.17
N LYS A 135 -18.36 -21.35 -10.60
CA LYS A 135 -19.24 -22.53 -10.82
C LYS A 135 -20.59 -22.42 -10.14
N GLU A 136 -20.67 -21.76 -8.98
CA GLU A 136 -21.90 -21.67 -8.17
C GLU A 136 -22.91 -20.61 -8.65
N GLY A 137 -22.68 -19.97 -9.79
CA GLY A 137 -23.70 -19.12 -10.41
C GLY A 137 -23.68 -19.18 -11.92
#